data_AF-A0ABD1LIF5-F1
#
_entry.id   AF-A0ABD1LIF5-F1
#
_cell.length_a   1.000
_cell.length_b   1.000
_cell.length_c   1.000
_cell.angle_alpha   90.00
_cell.angle_beta   90.00
_cell.angle_gamma   90.00
#
_symmetry.space_group_name_H-M   'P 1'
#
loop_
_entity.id
_entity.type
_entity.pdbx_description
1 polymer ?
#
loop_
_entity_poly.entity_id
_entity_poly.type
_entity_poly.pdbx_seq_one_letter_code
_entity_poly.pdbx_strand_id
1 'polypeptide(L)'
;MTRHESENEVSSDSELSIHDYNELHDAFCELYKEAKRMKNLNKVLKKNIAELEEELSVLKGNFERIKTENDSLKQPCMNCIELTSALRKNHRNRFVVERAHTHNAVTCSYCLKTGHGYHNCMIRTKGIPYGHYVWIKKNSIVFANKGWTQKDLGTKNKLKFLCRCA
;
A
#
# COMPACT_ATOMS: atom_id res chain seq x y z
N MET A 1 83.97 -38.74 64.14
CA MET A 1 84.70 -37.55 63.66
C MET A 1 84.70 -37.59 62.14
N THR A 2 83.83 -36.83 61.50
CA THR A 2 84.04 -36.43 60.10
C THR A 2 83.42 -35.05 59.90
N ARG A 3 84.21 -34.22 59.23
CA ARG A 3 84.22 -32.75 59.19
C ARG A 3 82.99 -32.15 58.49
N HIS A 4 82.54 -31.01 59.01
CA HIS A 4 81.80 -30.01 58.24
C HIS A 4 82.66 -29.48 57.10
N GLU A 5 82.14 -29.52 55.86
CA GLU A 5 82.42 -28.52 54.84
C GLU A 5 81.08 -28.12 54.20
N SER A 6 80.71 -26.87 54.48
CA SER A 6 79.58 -26.17 53.90
C SER A 6 79.98 -25.64 52.53
N GLU A 7 79.36 -26.13 51.48
CA GLU A 7 79.34 -25.45 50.18
C GLU A 7 77.89 -25.11 49.87
N ASN A 8 77.43 -24.07 50.56
CA ASN A 8 76.24 -23.34 50.18
C ASN A 8 76.60 -22.49 48.95
N GLU A 9 76.73 -23.14 47.79
CA GLU A 9 76.88 -22.44 46.53
C GLU A 9 75.50 -21.97 46.07
N VAL A 10 75.08 -20.82 46.60
CA VAL A 10 74.06 -19.98 45.96
C VAL A 10 74.74 -19.44 44.69
N SER A 11 74.72 -20.26 43.63
CA SER A 11 75.03 -19.77 42.29
C SER A 11 73.99 -18.72 41.95
N SER A 12 74.47 -17.50 41.82
CA SER A 12 73.67 -16.28 41.84
C SER A 12 72.56 -16.34 40.80
N ASP A 13 71.31 -16.32 41.30
CA ASP A 13 70.16 -15.75 40.62
C ASP A 13 70.53 -14.33 40.16
N SER A 14 71.08 -14.19 38.97
CA SER A 14 71.35 -12.90 38.35
C SER A 14 71.12 -12.94 36.84
N GLU A 15 70.18 -13.78 36.42
CA GLU A 15 69.49 -13.63 35.14
C GLU A 15 68.13 -12.95 35.32
N LEU A 16 67.99 -12.13 36.36
CA LEU A 16 67.03 -11.03 36.32
C LEU A 16 67.64 -9.99 35.39
N SER A 17 67.43 -10.17 34.09
CA SER A 17 67.50 -9.10 33.10
C SER A 17 66.61 -7.98 33.63
N ILE A 18 67.23 -7.04 34.35
CA ILE A 18 66.60 -5.79 34.74
C ILE A 18 66.23 -5.16 33.41
N HIS A 19 64.96 -5.26 33.01
CA HIS A 19 64.41 -4.38 31.99
C HIS A 19 64.95 -2.99 32.30
N ASP A 20 65.64 -2.40 31.33
CA ASP A 20 66.29 -1.11 31.53
C ASP A 20 65.22 -0.15 32.07
N TYR A 21 65.51 0.52 33.18
CA TYR A 21 64.54 1.37 33.87
C TYR A 21 63.93 2.39 32.90
N ASN A 22 64.69 2.81 31.89
CA ASN A 22 64.25 3.67 30.81
C ASN A 22 63.08 3.07 30.01
N GLU A 23 63.12 1.78 29.68
CA GLU A 23 62.06 1.08 28.94
C GLU A 23 60.75 1.06 29.73
N LEU A 24 60.84 0.80 31.05
CA LEU A 24 59.68 0.84 31.93
C LEU A 24 59.11 2.27 32.03
N HIS A 25 59.98 3.27 32.19
CA HIS A 25 59.59 4.67 32.25
C HIS A 25 58.90 5.13 30.94
N ASP A 26 59.44 4.72 29.79
CA ASP A 26 58.86 5.03 28.48
C ASP A 26 57.50 4.37 28.29
N ALA A 27 57.36 3.11 28.69
CA ALA A 27 56.07 2.41 28.69
C ALA A 27 55.01 3.14 29.54
N PHE A 28 55.40 3.63 30.74
CA PHE A 28 54.50 4.44 31.57
C PHE A 28 54.13 5.77 30.90
N CYS A 29 55.08 6.44 30.24
CA CYS A 29 54.83 7.68 29.52
C CYS A 29 53.82 7.48 28.38
N GLU A 30 53.96 6.41 27.59
CA GLU A 30 53.01 6.08 26.52
C GLU A 30 51.63 5.72 27.07
N LEU A 31 51.56 4.91 28.13
CA LEU A 31 50.29 4.59 28.81
C LEU A 31 49.59 5.86 29.32
N TYR A 32 50.34 6.81 29.89
CA TYR A 32 49.79 8.07 30.36
C TYR A 32 49.22 8.92 29.21
N LYS A 33 49.95 9.02 28.09
CA LYS A 33 49.48 9.73 26.88
C LYS A 33 48.19 9.10 26.36
N GLU A 34 48.14 7.77 26.30
CA GLU A 34 46.98 7.04 25.81
C GLU A 34 45.78 7.20 26.76
N ALA A 35 45.98 7.12 28.07
CA ALA A 35 44.93 7.38 29.06
C ALA A 35 44.36 8.81 28.92
N LYS A 36 45.21 9.80 28.65
CA LYS A 36 44.80 11.19 28.40
C LYS A 36 44.01 11.31 27.10
N ARG A 37 44.42 10.62 26.03
CA ARG A 37 43.70 10.53 24.75
C ARG A 37 42.30 9.93 24.96
N MET A 38 42.22 8.79 25.65
CA MET A 38 40.98 8.10 25.97
C MET A 38 40.04 8.96 26.82
N LYS A 39 40.56 9.72 27.79
CA LYS A 39 39.78 10.68 28.57
C LYS A 39 39.12 11.73 27.68
N ASN A 40 39.85 12.25 26.69
CA ASN A 40 39.31 13.25 25.77
C ASN A 40 38.26 12.65 24.82
N LEU A 41 38.52 11.45 24.29
CA LEU A 41 37.54 10.72 23.48
C LEU A 41 36.25 10.45 24.26
N ASN A 42 36.35 10.02 25.52
CA ASN A 42 35.18 9.82 26.38
C ASN A 42 34.39 11.11 26.60
N LYS A 43 35.05 12.27 26.70
CA LYS A 43 34.35 13.55 26.78
C LYS A 43 33.58 13.87 25.50
N VAL A 44 34.18 13.61 24.33
CA VAL A 44 33.52 13.81 23.03
C VAL A 44 32.33 12.87 22.88
N LEU A 45 32.52 11.57 23.16
CA LEU A 45 31.45 10.59 23.07
C LEU A 45 30.27 10.91 23.98
N LYS A 46 30.52 11.38 25.21
CA LYS A 46 29.45 11.82 26.11
C LYS A 46 28.65 13.00 25.57
N LYS A 47 29.31 13.96 24.89
CA LYS A 47 28.61 15.07 24.23
C LYS A 47 27.75 14.57 23.08
N ASN A 48 28.31 13.74 22.21
CA ASN A 48 27.57 13.18 21.07
C ASN A 48 26.37 12.34 21.53
N ILE A 49 26.48 11.59 22.62
CA ILE A 49 25.35 10.86 23.21
C ILE A 49 24.25 11.84 23.63
N ALA A 50 24.58 12.91 24.35
CA ALA A 50 23.61 13.91 24.77
C ALA A 50 22.94 14.62 23.57
N GLU A 51 23.70 14.93 22.52
CA GLU A 51 23.17 15.51 21.28
C GLU A 51 22.18 14.55 20.58
N LEU A 52 22.54 13.27 20.44
CA LEU A 52 21.67 12.26 19.84
C LEU A 52 20.41 11.98 20.67
N GLU A 53 20.52 12.01 22.00
CA GLU A 53 19.36 11.88 22.90
C GLU A 53 18.36 13.03 22.71
N GLU A 54 18.85 14.26 22.52
CA GLU A 54 18.01 15.42 22.24
C GLU A 54 17.34 15.32 20.86
N GLU A 55 18.07 14.92 19.82
CA GLU A 55 17.50 14.67 18.48
C GLU A 55 16.40 13.61 18.51
N LEU A 56 16.60 12.51 19.25
CA LEU A 56 15.60 11.48 19.43
C LEU A 56 14.35 12.01 20.16
N SER A 57 14.53 12.88 21.16
CA SER A 57 13.44 13.54 21.87
C SER A 57 12.59 14.40 20.93
N VAL A 58 13.24 15.23 20.10
CA VAL A 58 12.58 16.07 19.09
C VAL A 58 11.85 15.22 18.06
N LEU A 59 12.50 14.19 17.52
CA LEU A 59 11.91 13.33 16.49
C LEU A 59 10.69 12.57 17.03
N LYS A 60 10.76 12.08 18.27
CA LYS A 60 9.63 11.44 18.95
C LYS A 60 8.45 12.39 19.11
N GLY A 61 8.69 13.65 19.49
CA GLY A 61 7.64 14.67 19.57
C GLY A 61 6.98 14.94 18.21
N ASN A 62 7.79 15.07 17.15
CA ASN A 62 7.28 15.24 15.79
C ASN A 62 6.45 14.05 15.31
N PHE A 63 6.86 12.83 15.63
CA PHE A 63 6.12 11.62 15.29
C PHE A 63 4.73 11.61 15.92
N GLU A 64 4.61 11.89 17.22
CA GLU A 64 3.31 11.94 17.89
C GLU A 64 2.41 13.04 17.31
N ARG A 65 2.97 14.22 16.99
CA ARG A 65 2.23 15.30 16.32
C ARG A 65 1.66 14.82 14.97
N ILE A 66 2.50 14.28 14.09
CA ILE A 66 2.07 13.79 12.77
C ILE A 66 1.03 12.68 12.91
N LYS A 67 1.19 11.78 13.89
CA LYS A 67 0.23 10.72 14.17
C LYS A 67 -1.14 11.29 14.55
N THR A 68 -1.17 12.29 15.44
CA THR A 68 -2.44 12.97 15.79
C THR A 68 -3.08 13.69 14.60
N GLU A 69 -2.29 14.36 13.77
CA GLU A 69 -2.78 15.00 12.54
C GLU A 69 -3.36 13.96 11.56
N ASN A 70 -2.65 12.85 11.35
CA ASN A 70 -3.11 11.76 10.48
C ASN A 70 -4.42 11.15 10.98
N ASP A 71 -4.55 10.91 12.29
CA ASP A 71 -5.78 10.39 12.87
C ASP A 71 -6.94 11.40 12.75
N SER A 72 -6.66 12.70 12.90
CA SER A 72 -7.64 13.76 12.67
C SER A 72 -8.09 13.84 11.21
N LEU A 73 -7.22 13.53 10.24
CA LEU A 73 -7.55 13.49 8.81
C LEU A 73 -8.29 12.20 8.39
N LYS A 74 -8.07 11.08 9.09
CA LYS A 74 -8.79 9.83 8.87
C LYS A 74 -10.27 9.91 9.29
N GLN A 75 -10.59 10.64 10.36
CA GLN A 75 -11.97 10.78 10.82
C GLN A 75 -12.93 11.33 9.74
N PRO A 76 -12.61 12.43 9.02
CA PRO A 76 -13.40 12.91 7.89
C PRO A 76 -13.58 11.89 6.77
N CYS A 77 -12.56 11.06 6.49
CA CYS A 77 -12.62 10.00 5.48
C CYS A 77 -13.70 8.96 5.79
N MET A 78 -13.85 8.56 7.06
CA MET A 78 -14.90 7.63 7.47
C MET A 78 -16.30 8.21 7.22
N ASN A 79 -16.50 9.49 7.56
CA ASN A 79 -17.75 10.19 7.29
C ASN A 79 -18.03 10.31 5.77
N CYS A 80 -17.00 10.55 4.95
CA CYS A 80 -17.11 10.58 3.50
C CYS A 80 -17.49 9.21 2.90
N ILE A 81 -16.96 8.11 3.42
CA ILE A 81 -17.32 6.75 3.00
C ILE A 81 -18.78 6.47 3.32
N GLU A 82 -19.23 6.83 4.52
CA GLU A 82 -20.63 6.68 4.92
C GLU A 82 -21.56 7.53 4.04
N LEU A 83 -21.22 8.80 3.81
CA LEU A 83 -22.00 9.71 2.97
C LEU A 83 -22.08 9.22 1.52
N THR A 84 -20.96 8.78 0.93
CA THR A 84 -20.95 8.22 -0.43
C THR A 84 -21.72 6.92 -0.52
N SER A 85 -21.71 6.09 0.52
CA SER A 85 -22.53 4.87 0.58
C SER A 85 -24.03 5.18 0.66
N ALA A 86 -24.43 6.19 1.43
CA ALA A 86 -25.81 6.66 1.55
C ALA A 86 -26.31 7.27 0.22
N LEU A 87 -25.50 8.12 -0.42
CA LEU A 87 -25.82 8.71 -1.73
C LEU A 87 -26.01 7.64 -2.81
N ARG A 88 -25.18 6.58 -2.85
CA ARG A 88 -25.35 5.46 -3.80
C ARG A 88 -26.67 4.72 -3.60
N LYS A 89 -27.10 4.49 -2.35
CA LYS A 89 -28.40 3.86 -2.04
C LYS A 89 -29.56 4.72 -2.50
N ASN A 90 -29.50 6.03 -2.23
CA ASN A 90 -30.54 6.98 -2.65
C ASN A 90 -30.65 7.08 -4.18
N HIS A 91 -29.51 7.09 -4.89
CA HIS A 91 -29.50 7.07 -6.35
C HIS A 91 -30.14 5.80 -6.90
N ARG A 92 -29.82 4.61 -6.36
CA ARG A 92 -30.49 3.35 -6.77
C ARG A 92 -32.01 3.41 -6.57
N ASN A 93 -32.46 3.94 -5.44
CA ASN A 93 -33.89 4.02 -5.12
C ASN A 93 -34.62 4.97 -6.08
N ARG A 94 -33.99 6.10 -6.45
CA ARG A 94 -34.55 7.04 -7.42
C ARG A 94 -34.79 6.41 -8.80
N PHE A 95 -33.84 5.62 -9.31
CA PHE A 95 -33.98 4.93 -10.60
C PHE A 95 -35.07 3.85 -10.59
N VAL A 96 -35.33 3.22 -9.44
CA VAL A 96 -36.41 2.23 -9.31
C VAL A 96 -37.79 2.92 -9.37
N VAL A 97 -37.94 4.07 -8.70
CA VAL A 97 -39.18 4.86 -8.70
C VAL A 97 -39.45 5.48 -10.09
N GLU A 98 -38.45 6.06 -10.74
CA GLU A 98 -38.60 6.63 -12.09
C GLU A 98 -38.93 5.56 -13.17
N ARG A 99 -38.46 4.32 -13.01
CA ARG A 99 -38.89 3.20 -13.88
C ARG A 99 -40.34 2.82 -13.64
N ALA A 100 -40.82 2.82 -12.40
CA ALA A 100 -42.21 2.48 -12.10
C ALA A 100 -43.21 3.42 -12.81
N HIS A 101 -42.85 4.70 -12.99
CA HIS A 101 -43.71 5.68 -13.66
C HIS A 101 -43.60 5.71 -15.19
N THR A 102 -42.53 5.15 -15.79
CA THR A 102 -42.29 5.21 -17.25
C THR A 102 -42.74 3.97 -18.01
N HIS A 103 -43.13 2.90 -17.32
CA HIS A 103 -43.58 1.65 -17.97
C HIS A 103 -44.98 1.74 -18.62
N ASN A 104 -45.74 2.81 -18.37
CA ASN A 104 -47.15 2.88 -18.81
C ASN A 104 -47.43 3.84 -19.98
N ALA A 105 -46.42 4.50 -20.57
CA ALA A 105 -46.67 5.53 -21.59
C ALA A 105 -45.68 5.54 -22.77
N VAL A 106 -45.15 4.39 -23.19
CA VAL A 106 -44.45 4.35 -24.49
C VAL A 106 -45.51 4.39 -25.60
N THR A 107 -45.72 5.57 -26.16
CA THR A 107 -46.42 5.79 -27.43
C THR A 107 -45.47 5.47 -28.58
N CYS A 108 -45.95 4.70 -29.55
CA CYS A 108 -45.19 4.39 -30.75
C CYS A 108 -45.05 5.64 -31.63
N SER A 109 -43.83 6.07 -31.94
CA SER A 109 -43.60 7.24 -32.81
C SER A 109 -44.06 7.06 -34.26
N TYR A 110 -44.43 5.84 -34.68
CA TYR A 110 -44.90 5.55 -36.04
C TYR A 110 -46.43 5.58 -36.16
N CYS A 111 -47.15 4.90 -35.27
CA CYS A 111 -48.62 4.82 -35.32
C CYS A 111 -49.33 5.59 -34.20
N LEU A 112 -48.57 6.24 -33.32
CA LEU A 112 -49.03 7.03 -32.16
C LEU A 112 -49.88 6.24 -31.14
N LYS A 113 -49.97 4.91 -31.26
CA LYS A 113 -50.64 4.04 -30.28
C LYS A 113 -49.70 3.69 -29.13
N THR A 114 -50.24 3.57 -27.92
CA THR A 114 -49.51 3.13 -26.73
C THR A 114 -49.23 1.62 -26.74
N GLY A 115 -48.29 1.18 -25.91
CA GLY A 115 -48.06 -0.25 -25.63
C GLY A 115 -47.03 -0.94 -26.52
N HIS A 116 -46.38 -0.24 -27.45
CA HIS A 116 -45.28 -0.78 -28.24
C HIS A 116 -44.32 0.31 -28.75
N GLY A 117 -43.07 -0.06 -29.02
CA GLY A 117 -42.05 0.85 -29.57
C GLY A 117 -42.11 0.95 -31.10
N TYR A 118 -41.41 1.96 -31.64
CA TYR A 118 -41.28 2.24 -33.08
C TYR A 118 -40.91 1.00 -33.92
N HIS A 119 -39.88 0.26 -33.53
CA HIS A 119 -39.41 -0.92 -34.28
C HIS A 119 -40.46 -2.04 -34.36
N ASN A 120 -41.17 -2.33 -33.27
CA ASN A 120 -42.23 -3.35 -33.26
C ASN A 120 -43.40 -2.97 -34.18
N CYS A 121 -43.68 -1.67 -34.31
CA CYS A 121 -44.72 -1.17 -35.19
C CYS A 121 -44.32 -1.29 -36.67
N MET A 122 -43.10 -0.88 -36.99
CA MET A 122 -42.56 -0.93 -38.35
C MET A 122 -42.57 -2.36 -38.89
N ILE A 123 -42.09 -3.33 -38.11
CA ILE A 123 -42.07 -4.76 -38.50
C ILE A 123 -43.48 -5.26 -38.82
N ARG A 124 -44.48 -4.91 -37.99
CA ARG A 124 -45.87 -5.34 -38.18
C ARG A 124 -46.56 -4.70 -39.38
N THR A 125 -46.21 -3.45 -39.71
CA THR A 125 -46.94 -2.65 -40.71
C THR A 125 -46.34 -2.72 -42.11
N LYS A 126 -45.01 -2.83 -42.23
CA LYS A 126 -44.31 -2.81 -43.52
C LYS A 126 -43.64 -4.13 -43.86
N GLY A 127 -43.73 -5.12 -42.97
CA GLY A 127 -42.89 -6.30 -43.06
C GLY A 127 -41.41 -5.93 -42.92
N ILE A 128 -40.52 -6.89 -43.11
CA ILE A 128 -39.09 -6.64 -43.07
C ILE A 128 -38.71 -6.08 -44.44
N PRO A 129 -38.19 -4.84 -44.55
CA PRO A 129 -37.93 -4.25 -45.86
C PRO A 129 -36.91 -5.07 -46.66
N TYR A 130 -35.85 -5.58 -46.03
CA TYR A 130 -34.89 -6.51 -46.66
C TYR A 130 -34.22 -7.41 -45.60
N GLY A 131 -34.48 -8.73 -45.64
CA GLY A 131 -33.76 -9.74 -44.83
C GLY A 131 -34.62 -10.84 -44.19
N HIS A 132 -34.00 -11.99 -43.91
CA HIS A 132 -34.60 -13.10 -43.15
C HIS A 132 -34.11 -13.09 -41.70
N TYR A 133 -35.02 -13.29 -40.73
CA TYR A 133 -34.61 -13.47 -39.33
C TYR A 133 -34.01 -14.85 -39.11
N VAL A 134 -32.92 -14.89 -38.34
CA VAL A 134 -32.35 -16.12 -37.80
C VAL A 134 -32.55 -16.11 -36.29
N TRP A 135 -33.14 -17.18 -35.76
CA TRP A 135 -33.27 -17.37 -34.32
C TRP A 135 -31.90 -17.68 -33.72
N ILE A 136 -31.38 -16.75 -32.93
CA ILE A 136 -30.09 -16.90 -32.26
C ILE A 136 -30.36 -17.10 -30.78
N LYS A 137 -29.78 -18.15 -30.18
CA LYS A 137 -29.87 -18.39 -28.73
C LYS A 137 -29.27 -17.21 -28.00
N LYS A 138 -30.00 -16.66 -27.02
CA LYS A 138 -29.47 -15.58 -26.18
C LYS A 138 -28.21 -16.11 -25.46
N ASN A 139 -27.08 -15.42 -25.65
CA ASN A 139 -25.70 -15.78 -25.24
C ASN A 139 -24.84 -16.53 -26.26
N SER A 140 -25.33 -16.83 -27.47
CA SER A 140 -24.40 -17.23 -28.53
C SER A 140 -23.69 -15.99 -29.09
N ILE A 141 -22.36 -16.02 -29.08
CA ILE A 141 -21.51 -15.03 -29.72
C ILE A 141 -21.65 -15.21 -31.23
N VAL A 142 -22.57 -14.47 -31.84
CA VAL A 142 -22.59 -14.32 -33.30
C VAL A 142 -21.80 -13.05 -33.59
N PHE A 143 -20.58 -13.21 -34.09
CA PHE A 143 -19.77 -12.12 -34.57
C PHE A 143 -20.45 -11.52 -35.81
N ALA A 144 -21.34 -10.55 -35.59
CA ALA A 144 -21.74 -9.62 -36.65
C ALA A 144 -20.55 -8.68 -36.87
N ASN A 145 -19.97 -8.74 -38.07
CA ASN A 145 -18.77 -8.01 -38.43
C ASN A 145 -18.90 -6.50 -38.11
N LYS A 146 -17.95 -6.03 -37.29
CA LYS A 146 -17.51 -4.64 -37.05
C LYS A 146 -18.54 -3.70 -36.41
N GLY A 147 -18.34 -3.39 -35.12
CA GLY A 147 -18.66 -2.03 -34.63
C GLY A 147 -19.16 -1.81 -33.21
N TRP A 148 -19.34 -2.83 -32.35
CA TRP A 148 -19.93 -2.58 -31.02
C TRP A 148 -19.24 -3.38 -29.92
N THR A 149 -18.68 -2.68 -28.93
CA THR A 149 -18.26 -3.26 -27.66
C THR A 149 -19.38 -3.08 -26.64
N GLN A 150 -19.87 -4.18 -26.05
CA GLN A 150 -20.70 -4.12 -24.86
C GLN A 150 -19.97 -4.87 -23.74
N LYS A 151 -19.45 -4.10 -22.77
CA LYS A 151 -19.02 -4.64 -21.47
C LYS A 151 -20.24 -5.12 -20.70
N ASP A 152 -20.00 -6.19 -19.95
CA ASP A 152 -20.93 -7.06 -19.26
C ASP A 152 -22.00 -6.36 -18.43
N LEU A 153 -23.17 -7.00 -18.32
CA LEU A 153 -23.93 -7.16 -17.07
C LEU A 153 -25.26 -7.90 -17.31
N GLY A 154 -25.41 -9.04 -16.61
CA GLY A 154 -26.60 -9.33 -15.80
C GLY A 154 -27.94 -9.60 -16.49
N THR A 155 -28.21 -10.89 -16.68
CA THR A 155 -29.52 -11.58 -16.60
C THR A 155 -30.81 -10.76 -16.50
N LYS A 156 -31.69 -10.94 -17.51
CA LYS A 156 -33.12 -11.31 -17.41
C LYS A 156 -33.72 -11.58 -18.81
N ASN A 157 -34.60 -12.56 -18.90
CA ASN A 157 -35.14 -13.15 -20.13
C ASN A 157 -35.93 -12.17 -21.00
N LYS A 158 -35.28 -11.64 -22.04
CA LYS A 158 -35.93 -10.91 -23.14
C LYS A 158 -35.13 -11.19 -24.42
N LEU A 159 -35.75 -11.89 -25.37
CA LEU A 159 -35.17 -12.14 -26.70
C LEU A 159 -34.86 -10.79 -27.38
N LYS A 160 -33.71 -10.67 -28.03
CA LYS A 160 -33.33 -9.48 -28.81
C LYS A 160 -33.44 -9.81 -30.30
N PHE A 161 -34.10 -8.94 -31.05
CA PHE A 161 -34.23 -9.03 -32.51
C PHE A 161 -33.01 -8.36 -33.17
N LEU A 162 -32.35 -9.04 -34.10
CA LEU A 162 -31.25 -8.49 -34.89
C LEU A 162 -31.65 -8.54 -36.38
N CYS A 163 -31.61 -7.38 -37.04
CA CYS A 163 -31.76 -7.27 -38.49
C CYS A 163 -30.39 -7.53 -39.13
N ARG A 164 -30.33 -8.43 -40.12
CA ARG A 164 -29.13 -8.71 -40.90
C ARG A 164 -29.30 -8.04 -42.26
N CYS A 165 -28.62 -6.93 -42.50
CA CYS A 165 -28.53 -6.37 -43.84
C CYS A 165 -27.59 -7.26 -44.66
N ALA A 166 -28.05 -7.69 -45.84
CA ALA A 166 -27.22 -8.35 -46.84
C ALA A 166 -26.34 -7.32 -47.55
#